data_AF-A0A2S3HWI5-F1
#
_entry.id   AF-A0A2S3HWI5-F1
#
_cell.length_a   1.000
_cell.length_b   1.000
_cell.length_c   1.000
_cell.angle_alpha   90.00
_cell.angle_beta   90.00
_cell.angle_gamma   90.00
#
_symmetry.space_group_name_H-M   'P 1'
#
loop_
_entity.id
_entity.type
_entity.pdbx_description
1 polymer ?
#
loop_
_entity_poly.entity_id
_entity_poly.type
_entity_poly.pdbx_seq_one_letter_code
_entity_poly.pdbx_strand_id
1 'polypeptide(L)'
;MQQHFTENIGASSRTKISIENRWTIIQKAVSKFCGFYAAIERRNESGKNEQDRINDSIRMYEDTEPCQFDHCWVVLRGELKWHEKMAETNMEQKANQKHSQDSKIEINTMHTGSALPERPEGWDSAKKRSRMMGYTSSSSTAVEMLQKMHERGEKNDETEDQLRQEMFQMERERLDLQKLNWQKKWAAWEKKWAIMESDSKLRQEEYELNQWNADLIVMSQDLEKLTPPLRAMYE
;
A
#
# COMPACT_ATOMS: atom_id res chain seq x y z
N MET A 1 25.33 -5.57 2.36
CA MET A 1 24.46 -4.43 2.75
C MET A 1 25.20 -3.09 2.66
N GLN A 2 26.44 -2.99 3.18
CA GLN A 2 27.27 -1.78 3.06
C GLN A 2 27.64 -1.40 1.61
N GLN A 3 27.92 -2.40 0.75
CA GLN A 3 28.38 -2.21 -0.64
C GLN A 3 27.31 -1.61 -1.57
N HIS A 4 26.08 -2.10 -1.48
CA HIS A 4 24.95 -1.56 -2.24
C HIS A 4 24.64 -0.09 -1.86
N PHE A 5 24.94 0.29 -0.62
CA PHE A 5 24.72 1.66 -0.15
C PHE A 5 25.78 2.61 -0.69
N THR A 6 27.03 2.16 -0.81
CA THR A 6 28.13 2.96 -1.36
C THR A 6 28.03 3.17 -2.87
N GLU A 7 27.49 2.20 -3.62
CA GLU A 7 27.38 2.28 -5.09
C GLU A 7 26.27 3.24 -5.56
N ASN A 8 25.23 3.46 -4.77
CA ASN A 8 24.09 4.33 -5.11
C ASN A 8 24.13 5.73 -4.47
N ILE A 9 25.19 6.09 -3.73
CA ILE A 9 25.42 7.47 -3.25
C ILE A 9 26.03 8.28 -4.41
N GLY A 10 25.20 8.66 -5.38
CA GLY A 10 25.59 9.64 -6.37
C GLY A 10 25.93 10.97 -5.69
N ALA A 11 27.18 11.41 -5.79
CA ALA A 11 27.71 12.78 -5.57
C ALA A 11 27.18 13.60 -4.36
N SER A 12 26.69 12.96 -3.30
CA SER A 12 26.18 13.66 -2.11
C SER A 12 27.22 13.56 -0.98
N SER A 13 27.83 14.69 -0.64
CA SER A 13 28.80 14.90 0.46
C SER A 13 28.22 14.69 1.87
N ARG A 14 27.11 13.97 2.01
CA ARG A 14 26.43 13.70 3.28
C ARG A 14 27.11 12.56 4.02
N THR A 15 27.40 12.78 5.30
CA THR A 15 27.98 11.76 6.16
C THR A 15 27.00 10.62 6.40
N LYS A 16 27.50 9.41 6.69
CA LYS A 16 26.69 8.23 7.04
C LYS A 16 25.65 8.55 8.11
N ILE A 17 26.07 9.24 9.17
CA ILE A 17 25.22 9.68 10.30
C ILE A 17 24.08 10.58 9.82
N SER A 18 24.35 11.51 8.89
CA SER A 18 23.33 12.38 8.30
C SER A 18 22.25 11.56 7.59
N ILE A 19 22.65 10.52 6.84
CA ILE A 19 21.73 9.68 6.10
C ILE A 19 20.91 8.79 7.05
N GLU A 20 21.53 8.21 8.08
CA GLU A 20 20.84 7.41 9.10
C GLU A 20 19.80 8.21 9.89
N ASN A 21 20.14 9.45 10.28
CA ASN A 21 19.20 10.36 10.93
C ASN A 21 18.02 10.71 10.01
N ARG A 22 18.30 11.01 8.74
CA ARG A 22 17.26 11.31 7.76
C ARG A 22 16.35 10.11 7.53
N TRP A 23 16.92 8.91 7.42
CA TRP A 23 16.17 7.67 7.29
C TRP A 23 15.25 7.43 8.50
N THR A 24 15.73 7.69 9.72
CA THR A 24 14.93 7.52 10.94
C THR A 24 13.72 8.47 10.96
N ILE A 25 13.88 9.71 10.48
CA ILE A 25 12.78 10.67 10.34
C ILE A 25 11.75 10.17 9.33
N ILE A 26 12.20 9.72 8.16
CA ILE A 26 11.33 9.16 7.12
C ILE A 26 10.58 7.94 7.68
N GLN A 27 11.28 7.00 8.32
CA GLN A 27 10.68 5.80 8.87
C GLN A 27 9.57 6.15 9.89
N LYS A 28 9.81 7.10 10.80
CA LYS A 28 8.79 7.55 11.76
C LYS A 28 7.57 8.17 11.07
N ALA A 29 7.79 9.04 10.09
CA ALA A 29 6.72 9.69 9.35
C ALA A 29 5.85 8.68 8.59
N VAL A 30 6.50 7.73 7.89
CA VAL A 30 5.85 6.67 7.12
C VAL A 30 5.11 5.68 8.04
N SER A 31 5.70 5.27 9.18
CA SER A 31 5.00 4.44 10.18
C SER A 31 3.74 5.12 10.73
N LYS A 32 3.81 6.43 11.01
CA LYS A 32 2.65 7.22 11.44
C LYS A 32 1.57 7.26 10.36
N PHE A 33 1.97 7.48 9.11
CA PHE A 33 1.07 7.42 7.95
C PHE A 33 0.38 6.05 7.81
N CYS A 34 1.13 4.95 7.97
CA CYS A 34 0.54 3.60 7.97
C CYS A 34 -0.57 3.45 9.02
N GLY A 35 -0.44 4.09 10.18
CA GLY A 35 -1.48 4.09 11.22
C GLY A 35 -2.78 4.76 10.77
N PHE A 36 -2.70 5.90 10.08
CA PHE A 36 -3.85 6.59 9.50
C PHE A 36 -4.47 5.78 8.34
N TYR A 37 -3.62 5.25 7.44
CA TYR A 37 -4.08 4.40 6.35
C TYR A 37 -4.82 3.16 6.87
N ALA A 38 -4.28 2.48 7.88
CA ALA A 38 -4.94 1.35 8.53
C ALA A 38 -6.25 1.74 9.22
N ALA A 39 -6.38 2.98 9.71
CA ALA A 39 -7.63 3.47 10.29
C ALA A 39 -8.71 3.68 9.22
N ILE A 40 -8.34 4.19 8.04
CA ILE A 40 -9.24 4.34 6.89
C ILE A 40 -9.63 2.98 6.31
N GLU A 41 -8.66 2.07 6.19
CA GLU A 41 -8.91 0.71 5.73
C GLU A 41 -9.91 -0.02 6.63
N ARG A 42 -9.80 0.15 7.95
CA ARG A 42 -10.76 -0.38 8.93
C ARG A 42 -12.17 0.21 8.81
N ARG A 43 -12.33 1.43 8.28
CA ARG A 43 -13.67 2.02 8.03
C ARG A 43 -14.37 1.35 6.86
N ASN A 44 -13.62 0.70 5.96
CA ASN A 44 -14.09 -0.08 4.81
C ASN A 44 -15.26 0.59 4.05
N GLU A 45 -15.14 1.89 3.78
CA GLU A 45 -16.15 2.66 3.07
C GLU A 45 -16.29 2.14 1.63
N SER A 46 -17.52 1.74 1.25
CA SER A 46 -17.79 1.18 -0.07
C SER A 46 -17.65 2.24 -1.16
N GLY A 47 -17.08 1.87 -2.31
CA GLY A 47 -17.01 2.75 -3.48
C GLY A 47 -15.78 3.68 -3.54
N LYS A 48 -14.88 3.63 -2.55
CA LYS A 48 -13.58 4.33 -2.61
C LYS A 48 -12.51 3.48 -3.27
N ASN A 49 -11.83 4.05 -4.27
CA ASN A 49 -10.65 3.45 -4.87
C ASN A 49 -9.47 3.49 -3.89
N GLU A 50 -8.43 2.70 -4.14
CA GLU A 50 -7.20 2.69 -3.34
C GLU A 50 -6.57 4.09 -3.27
N GLN A 51 -6.54 4.82 -4.39
CA GLN A 51 -6.03 6.19 -4.42
C GLN A 51 -6.86 7.15 -3.53
N ASP A 52 -8.17 6.95 -3.45
CA ASP A 52 -9.03 7.77 -2.59
C ASP A 52 -8.72 7.51 -1.12
N ARG A 53 -8.48 6.25 -0.75
CA ARG A 53 -8.05 5.87 0.60
C ARG A 53 -6.70 6.49 0.95
N ILE A 54 -5.75 6.51 0.02
CA ILE A 54 -4.45 7.18 0.20
C ILE A 54 -4.65 8.69 0.41
N ASN A 55 -5.45 9.34 -0.42
CA ASN A 55 -5.72 10.78 -0.32
C ASN A 55 -6.40 11.14 1.01
N ASP A 56 -7.36 10.34 1.46
CA ASP A 56 -8.00 10.51 2.77
C ASP A 56 -6.98 10.35 3.91
N SER A 57 -6.01 9.44 3.74
CA SER A 57 -4.95 9.20 4.73
C SER A 57 -4.01 10.39 4.85
N ILE A 58 -3.65 10.98 3.71
CA ILE A 58 -2.84 12.20 3.65
C ILE A 58 -3.60 13.33 4.33
N ARG A 59 -4.89 13.50 4.04
CA ARG A 59 -5.73 14.53 4.66
C ARG A 59 -5.81 14.37 6.18
N MET A 60 -6.03 13.15 6.67
CA MET A 60 -6.04 12.87 8.12
C MET A 60 -4.66 13.12 8.77
N TYR A 61 -3.57 12.91 8.04
CA TYR A 61 -2.22 13.21 8.51
C TYR A 61 -1.99 14.72 8.60
N GLU A 62 -2.36 15.46 7.56
CA GLU A 62 -2.22 16.93 7.45
C GLU A 62 -3.03 17.69 8.50
N ASP A 63 -4.17 17.15 8.93
CA ASP A 63 -4.95 17.69 10.06
C ASP A 63 -4.14 17.71 11.37
N THR A 64 -3.10 16.85 11.48
CA THR A 64 -2.20 16.83 12.63
C THR A 64 -0.91 17.62 12.35
N GLU A 65 -0.22 17.29 11.26
CA GLU A 65 1.08 17.86 10.89
C GLU A 65 1.27 17.81 9.35
N PRO A 66 2.03 18.74 8.74
CA PRO A 66 2.30 18.71 7.30
C PRO A 66 2.94 17.39 6.85
N CYS A 67 2.36 16.73 5.84
CA CYS A 67 2.90 15.47 5.32
C CYS A 67 4.10 15.74 4.39
N GLN A 68 5.31 15.78 4.95
CA GLN A 68 6.54 16.04 4.17
C GLN A 68 7.08 14.80 3.42
N PHE A 69 6.56 13.61 3.72
CA PHE A 69 7.11 12.32 3.26
C PHE A 69 6.02 11.37 2.74
N ASP A 70 4.89 11.91 2.29
CA ASP A 70 3.79 11.19 1.64
C ASP A 70 4.28 10.28 0.49
N HIS A 71 5.09 10.83 -0.41
CA HIS A 71 5.67 10.13 -1.56
C HIS A 71 6.59 8.99 -1.15
N CYS A 72 7.26 9.08 0.01
CA CYS A 72 8.11 8.01 0.51
C CYS A 72 7.30 6.75 0.84
N TRP A 73 6.09 6.90 1.37
CA TRP A 73 5.22 5.75 1.63
C TRP A 73 4.79 5.07 0.31
N VAL A 74 4.50 5.84 -0.75
CA VAL A 74 4.13 5.31 -2.07
C VAL A 74 5.25 4.46 -2.68
N VAL A 75 6.51 4.84 -2.46
CA VAL A 75 7.66 4.06 -2.93
C VAL A 75 7.88 2.81 -2.05
N LEU A 76 7.75 2.95 -0.73
CA LEU A 76 8.06 1.86 0.21
C LEU A 76 6.99 0.76 0.25
N ARG A 77 5.73 1.06 -0.05
CA ARG A 77 4.60 0.10 0.02
C ARG A 77 4.69 -1.08 -0.94
N GLY A 78 5.54 -1.02 -1.97
CA GLY A 78 5.75 -2.11 -2.93
C GLY A 78 6.97 -2.99 -2.64
N GLU A 79 7.76 -2.63 -1.62
CA GLU A 79 9.03 -3.29 -1.33
C GLU A 79 8.84 -4.45 -0.35
N LEU A 80 9.20 -5.68 -0.77
CA LEU A 80 9.05 -6.89 0.07
C LEU A 80 9.78 -6.78 1.42
N LYS A 81 10.98 -6.20 1.42
CA LYS A 81 11.77 -5.98 2.65
C LYS A 81 11.10 -5.01 3.63
N TRP A 82 10.31 -4.07 3.11
CA TRP A 82 9.57 -3.14 3.95
C TRP A 82 8.42 -3.83 4.67
N HIS A 83 7.70 -4.74 3.99
CA HIS A 83 6.64 -5.53 4.60
C HIS A 83 7.17 -6.45 5.70
N GLU A 84 8.31 -7.12 5.49
CA GLU A 84 8.97 -7.94 6.51
C GLU A 84 9.30 -7.11 7.75
N LYS A 85 9.95 -5.96 7.58
CA LYS A 85 10.32 -5.06 8.67
C LYS A 85 9.11 -4.50 9.42
N MET A 86 8.01 -4.21 8.72
CA MET A 86 6.76 -3.73 9.32
C MET A 86 6.03 -4.82 10.12
N ALA A 87 6.13 -6.08 9.70
CA ALA A 87 5.60 -7.22 10.43
C ALA A 87 6.38 -7.46 11.74
N GLU A 88 7.71 -7.39 11.69
CA GLU A 88 8.59 -7.48 12.88
C GLU A 88 8.24 -6.40 13.91
N THR A 89 8.11 -5.14 13.46
CA THR A 89 7.81 -4.00 14.34
C THR A 89 6.42 -4.09 14.99
N ASN A 90 5.42 -4.67 14.31
CA ASN A 90 4.08 -4.90 14.86
C ASN A 90 4.04 -6.02 15.91
N MET A 91 4.91 -7.03 15.81
CA MET A 91 4.97 -8.12 16.78
C MET A 91 5.53 -7.65 18.14
N GLU A 92 6.55 -6.78 18.12
CA GLU A 92 7.13 -6.20 19.35
C GLU A 92 6.14 -5.32 20.11
N GLN A 93 5.27 -4.59 19.42
CA GLN A 93 4.26 -3.74 20.06
C GLN A 93 3.13 -4.54 20.74
N LYS A 94 2.77 -5.73 20.23
CA LYS A 94 1.76 -6.60 20.86
C LYS A 94 2.27 -7.29 22.13
N ALA A 95 3.57 -7.51 22.28
CA ALA A 95 4.15 -8.09 23.49
C ALA A 95 4.05 -7.12 24.70
N ASN A 96 4.16 -5.81 24.46
CA ASN A 96 4.21 -4.81 25.52
C ASN A 96 2.83 -4.46 26.12
N GLN A 97 1.72 -4.75 25.44
CA GLN A 97 0.36 -4.48 25.96
C GLN A 97 -0.15 -5.51 26.97
N LYS A 98 0.47 -6.69 27.08
CA LYS A 98 0.00 -7.77 27.97
C LYS A 98 0.39 -7.61 29.44
N HIS A 99 1.26 -6.64 29.79
CA HIS A 99 1.85 -6.59 31.14
C HIS A 99 1.15 -5.65 32.15
N SER A 100 0.04 -4.97 31.79
CA SER A 100 -0.50 -3.86 32.60
C SER A 100 -1.93 -4.05 33.14
N GLN A 101 -2.44 -5.28 33.26
CA GLN A 101 -3.71 -5.53 33.96
C GLN A 101 -3.62 -6.75 34.89
N ASP A 102 -3.07 -6.55 36.08
CA ASP A 102 -3.44 -7.39 37.24
C ASP A 102 -3.41 -6.54 38.51
N SER A 103 -4.58 -6.37 39.14
CA SER A 103 -4.77 -5.71 40.44
C SER A 103 -6.06 -6.22 41.09
N LYS A 104 -5.97 -7.45 41.62
CA LYS A 104 -6.43 -7.92 42.94
C LYS A 104 -7.55 -7.12 43.64
N ILE A 105 -8.70 -7.77 43.87
CA ILE A 105 -9.62 -7.47 45.00
C ILE A 105 -9.91 -8.77 45.75
N GLU A 106 -9.38 -8.86 46.98
CA GLU A 106 -9.67 -9.85 48.02
C GLU A 106 -10.80 -9.29 48.91
N ILE A 107 -11.84 -10.08 49.21
CA ILE A 107 -12.72 -9.84 50.37
C ILE A 107 -12.92 -11.16 51.13
N ASN A 108 -12.48 -11.15 52.39
CA ASN A 108 -12.61 -12.20 53.39
C ASN A 108 -14.02 -12.23 54.01
N THR A 109 -14.56 -13.46 54.12
CA THR A 109 -15.05 -14.18 55.31
C THR A 109 -15.92 -13.46 56.37
N MET A 110 -17.04 -14.09 56.79
CA MET A 110 -17.32 -14.63 58.15
C MET A 110 -18.84 -14.72 58.52
N HIS A 111 -19.20 -15.83 59.20
CA HIS A 111 -20.31 -16.06 60.18
C HIS A 111 -21.66 -16.75 59.81
N THR A 112 -21.72 -18.06 60.16
CA THR A 112 -22.68 -18.82 61.03
C THR A 112 -24.21 -18.75 60.88
N GLY A 113 -24.81 -19.92 60.60
CA GLY A 113 -25.84 -20.57 61.43
C GLY A 113 -27.33 -20.39 61.09
N SER A 114 -27.97 -21.44 60.54
CA SER A 114 -29.32 -21.96 60.89
C SER A 114 -30.08 -22.55 59.67
N ALA A 115 -30.61 -23.77 59.87
CA ALA A 115 -31.66 -24.52 59.15
C ALA A 115 -31.86 -24.31 57.63
N LEU A 116 -31.47 -25.33 56.86
CA LEU A 116 -31.67 -25.47 55.41
C LEU A 116 -33.15 -25.73 55.05
N PRO A 117 -33.74 -25.02 54.06
CA PRO A 117 -34.58 -25.65 53.06
C PRO A 117 -33.69 -26.33 52.00
N GLU A 118 -34.07 -27.53 51.56
CA GLU A 118 -33.34 -28.29 50.55
C GLU A 118 -33.19 -27.48 49.25
N ARG A 119 -31.94 -27.28 48.80
CA ARG A 119 -31.63 -26.51 47.59
C ARG A 119 -32.10 -27.27 46.35
N PRO A 120 -32.60 -26.59 45.30
CA PRO A 120 -32.88 -27.22 44.01
C PRO A 120 -31.64 -27.92 43.48
N GLU A 121 -31.83 -29.10 42.88
CA GLU A 121 -30.75 -29.89 42.28
C GLU A 121 -29.95 -29.04 41.28
N GLY A 122 -28.62 -29.05 41.43
CA GLY A 122 -27.73 -28.31 40.55
C GLY A 122 -27.78 -28.79 39.11
N TRP A 123 -27.51 -27.87 38.18
CA TRP A 123 -27.39 -28.08 36.73
C TRP A 123 -26.67 -29.38 36.36
N ASP A 124 -25.58 -29.72 37.04
CA ASP A 124 -24.77 -30.90 36.73
C ASP A 124 -25.46 -32.23 37.02
N SER A 125 -26.31 -32.29 38.06
CA SER A 125 -27.11 -33.48 38.37
C SER A 125 -28.26 -33.68 37.37
N ALA A 126 -28.88 -32.58 36.93
CA ALA A 126 -29.88 -32.60 35.86
C ALA A 126 -29.28 -33.04 34.51
N LYS A 127 -28.08 -32.55 34.17
CA LYS A 127 -27.34 -32.93 32.96
C LYS A 127 -26.90 -34.40 32.99
N LYS A 128 -26.54 -34.94 34.16
CA LYS A 128 -26.22 -36.37 34.33
C LYS A 128 -27.43 -37.27 34.09
N ARG A 129 -28.63 -36.88 34.57
CA ARG A 129 -29.88 -37.64 34.31
C ARG A 129 -30.32 -37.56 32.85
N SER A 130 -30.17 -36.41 32.18
CA SER A 130 -30.46 -36.28 30.75
C SER A 130 -29.61 -37.22 29.90
N ARG A 131 -28.33 -37.42 30.25
CA ARG A 131 -27.45 -38.39 29.58
C ARG A 131 -27.86 -39.86 29.81
N MET A 132 -28.50 -40.15 30.94
CA MET A 132 -28.94 -41.50 31.32
C MET A 132 -30.30 -41.90 30.68
N MET A 133 -31.05 -40.94 30.12
CA MET A 133 -32.34 -41.19 29.45
C MET A 133 -32.25 -41.05 27.91
N GLY A 134 -31.03 -40.96 27.36
CA GLY A 134 -30.80 -40.67 25.94
C GLY A 134 -30.57 -41.88 25.03
N TYR A 135 -30.76 -43.11 25.52
CA TYR A 135 -30.43 -44.33 24.77
C TYR A 135 -31.61 -45.24 24.52
N THR A 136 -32.79 -44.70 24.20
CA THR A 136 -33.80 -45.49 23.49
C THR A 136 -34.54 -44.59 22.49
N SER A 137 -34.46 -44.97 21.21
CA SER A 137 -35.32 -44.52 20.11
C SER A 137 -34.99 -43.17 19.42
N SER A 138 -34.21 -43.23 18.33
CA SER A 138 -34.62 -42.78 16.98
C SER A 138 -33.41 -42.77 16.02
N SER A 139 -33.20 -43.83 15.24
CA SER A 139 -31.91 -44.09 14.54
C SER A 139 -32.00 -44.19 13.01
N SER A 140 -32.92 -43.48 12.35
CA SER A 140 -32.87 -43.35 10.87
C SER A 140 -33.05 -41.89 10.45
N THR A 141 -34.07 -41.22 10.95
CA THR A 141 -34.35 -39.82 10.60
C THR A 141 -33.25 -38.85 11.06
N ALA A 142 -32.67 -39.06 12.25
CA ALA A 142 -31.57 -38.23 12.75
C ALA A 142 -30.27 -38.41 11.93
N VAL A 143 -30.01 -39.63 11.44
CA VAL A 143 -28.84 -39.95 10.60
C VAL A 143 -29.01 -39.33 9.22
N GLU A 144 -30.19 -39.45 8.61
CA GLU A 144 -30.52 -38.81 7.32
C GLU A 144 -30.42 -37.28 7.38
N MET A 145 -30.85 -36.65 8.48
CA MET A 145 -30.71 -35.21 8.68
C MET A 145 -29.24 -34.77 8.74
N LEU A 146 -28.38 -35.54 9.42
CA LEU A 146 -26.93 -35.26 9.48
C LEU A 146 -26.27 -35.43 8.11
N GLN A 147 -26.61 -36.49 7.37
CA GLN A 147 -26.10 -36.70 6.02
C GLN A 147 -26.53 -35.57 5.07
N LYS A 148 -27.81 -35.16 5.14
CA LYS A 148 -28.33 -34.03 4.36
C LYS A 148 -27.69 -32.70 4.74
N MET A 149 -27.29 -32.53 6.01
CA MET A 149 -26.54 -31.36 6.46
C MET A 149 -25.11 -31.35 5.89
N HIS A 150 -24.46 -32.51 5.83
CA HIS A 150 -23.13 -32.66 5.25
C HIS A 150 -23.14 -32.41 3.74
N GLU A 151 -24.05 -33.04 3.00
CA GLU A 151 -24.21 -32.84 1.54
C GLU A 151 -24.57 -31.38 1.20
N ARG A 152 -25.32 -30.69 2.09
CA ARG A 152 -25.61 -29.25 1.94
C ARG A 152 -24.39 -28.40 2.27
N GLY A 153 -23.57 -28.81 3.22
CA GLY A 153 -22.29 -28.18 3.54
C GLY A 153 -21.34 -28.23 2.36
N GLU A 154 -21.10 -29.43 1.80
CA GLU A 154 -20.22 -29.62 0.66
C GLU A 154 -20.62 -28.78 -0.55
N LYS A 155 -21.92 -28.75 -0.90
CA LYS A 155 -22.43 -27.90 -1.99
C LYS A 155 -22.23 -26.41 -1.72
N ASN A 156 -22.41 -25.97 -0.46
CA ASN A 156 -22.18 -24.57 -0.12
C ASN A 156 -20.67 -24.24 -0.21
N ASP A 157 -19.81 -25.12 0.27
CA ASP A 157 -18.35 -24.97 0.20
C ASP A 157 -17.88 -24.91 -1.26
N GLU A 158 -18.41 -25.78 -2.15
CA GLU A 158 -18.15 -25.74 -3.59
C GLU A 158 -18.60 -24.44 -4.25
N THR A 159 -19.79 -23.93 -3.89
CA THR A 159 -20.25 -22.62 -4.41
C THR A 159 -19.39 -21.47 -3.91
N GLU A 160 -18.90 -21.55 -2.67
CA GLU A 160 -18.00 -20.55 -2.12
C GLU A 160 -16.63 -20.57 -2.83
N ASP A 161 -16.09 -21.75 -3.10
CA ASP A 161 -14.86 -21.93 -3.87
C ASP A 161 -15.00 -21.45 -5.32
N GLN A 162 -16.13 -21.69 -5.96
CA GLN A 162 -16.43 -21.15 -7.30
C GLN A 162 -16.43 -19.61 -7.30
N LEU A 163 -17.13 -18.99 -6.34
CA LEU A 163 -17.14 -17.53 -6.19
C LEU A 163 -15.74 -16.97 -5.93
N ARG A 164 -14.94 -17.65 -5.09
CA ARG A 164 -13.54 -17.29 -4.84
C ARG A 164 -12.73 -17.35 -6.13
N GLN A 165 -12.85 -18.41 -6.92
CA GLN A 165 -12.17 -18.56 -8.20
C GLN A 165 -12.58 -17.48 -9.21
N GLU A 166 -13.87 -17.19 -9.33
CA GLU A 166 -14.37 -16.12 -10.19
C GLU A 166 -13.82 -14.74 -9.76
N MET A 167 -13.79 -14.44 -8.46
CA MET A 167 -13.17 -13.22 -7.95
C MET A 167 -11.69 -13.13 -8.31
N PHE A 168 -10.92 -14.22 -8.17
CA PHE A 168 -9.51 -14.25 -8.58
C PHE A 168 -9.34 -14.01 -10.08
N GLN A 169 -10.23 -14.56 -10.89
CA GLN A 169 -10.20 -14.39 -12.34
C GLN A 169 -10.49 -12.93 -12.72
N MET A 170 -11.54 -12.34 -12.13
CA MET A 170 -11.88 -10.93 -12.33
C MET A 170 -10.75 -9.98 -11.91
N GLU A 171 -10.07 -10.26 -10.80
CA GLU A 171 -8.94 -9.44 -10.34
C GLU A 171 -7.73 -9.56 -11.29
N ARG A 172 -7.46 -10.77 -11.82
CA ARG A 172 -6.42 -10.96 -12.84
C ARG A 172 -6.71 -10.16 -14.10
N GLU A 173 -7.95 -10.23 -14.60
CA GLU A 173 -8.38 -9.47 -15.78
C GLU A 173 -8.28 -7.96 -15.56
N ARG A 174 -8.67 -7.48 -14.38
CA ARG A 174 -8.48 -6.09 -13.98
C ARG A 174 -7.01 -5.67 -14.03
N LEU A 175 -6.10 -6.49 -13.49
CA LEU A 175 -4.66 -6.21 -13.52
C LEU A 175 -4.12 -6.18 -14.96
N ASP A 176 -4.57 -7.09 -15.82
CA ASP A 176 -4.15 -7.13 -17.22
C ASP A 176 -4.67 -5.91 -18.01
N LEU A 177 -5.91 -5.48 -17.75
CA LEU A 177 -6.43 -4.22 -18.28
C LEU A 177 -5.62 -3.00 -17.82
N GLN A 178 -5.23 -2.96 -16.54
CA GLN A 178 -4.36 -1.88 -16.04
C GLN A 178 -3.00 -1.89 -16.74
N LYS A 179 -2.35 -3.05 -16.88
CA LYS A 179 -1.08 -3.18 -17.60
C LYS A 179 -1.22 -2.75 -19.06
N LEU A 180 -2.29 -3.16 -19.74
CA LEU A 180 -2.54 -2.77 -21.12
C LEU A 180 -2.74 -1.25 -21.27
N ASN A 181 -3.48 -0.64 -20.35
CA ASN A 181 -3.64 0.82 -20.32
C ASN A 181 -2.30 1.53 -20.10
N TRP A 182 -1.48 1.03 -19.16
CA TRP A 182 -0.11 1.51 -18.95
C TRP A 182 0.74 1.39 -20.21
N GLN A 183 0.72 0.24 -20.90
CA GLN A 183 1.44 0.04 -22.16
C GLN A 183 0.97 0.98 -23.26
N LYS A 184 -0.34 1.19 -23.40
CA LYS A 184 -0.91 2.14 -24.37
C LYS A 184 -0.45 3.57 -24.09
N LYS A 185 -0.48 3.99 -22.82
CA LYS A 185 0.03 5.30 -22.40
C LYS A 185 1.52 5.44 -22.67
N TRP A 186 2.31 4.41 -22.35
CA TRP A 186 3.74 4.37 -22.61
C TRP A 186 4.05 4.51 -24.11
N ALA A 187 3.42 3.69 -24.97
CA ALA A 187 3.60 3.77 -26.41
C ALA A 187 3.17 5.12 -26.99
N ALA A 188 2.10 5.73 -26.46
CA ALA A 188 1.69 7.08 -26.86
C ALA A 188 2.72 8.14 -26.43
N TRP A 189 3.31 8.00 -25.25
CA TRP A 189 4.38 8.86 -24.76
C TRP A 189 5.65 8.71 -25.61
N GLU A 190 6.07 7.48 -25.95
CA GLU A 190 7.22 7.22 -26.83
C GLU A 190 7.05 7.87 -28.21
N LYS A 191 5.86 7.75 -28.82
CA LYS A 191 5.58 8.41 -30.10
C LYS A 191 5.68 9.93 -30.00
N LYS A 192 5.13 10.52 -28.93
CA LYS A 192 5.23 11.96 -28.69
C LYS A 192 6.68 12.40 -28.45
N TRP A 193 7.44 11.60 -27.70
CA TRP A 193 8.84 11.84 -27.44
C TRP A 193 9.67 11.81 -28.73
N ALA A 194 9.48 10.80 -29.59
CA ALA A 194 10.18 10.68 -30.86
C ALA A 194 9.90 11.86 -31.82
N ILE A 195 8.64 12.34 -31.84
CA ILE A 195 8.28 13.55 -32.60
C ILE A 195 8.99 14.76 -32.02
N MET A 196 8.91 14.97 -30.71
CA MET A 196 9.55 16.10 -30.04
C MET A 196 11.08 16.12 -30.23
N GLU A 197 11.71 14.94 -30.22
CA GLU A 197 13.15 14.81 -30.46
C GLU A 197 13.52 15.13 -31.91
N SER A 198 12.73 14.64 -32.88
CA SER A 198 12.90 14.97 -34.29
C SER A 198 12.71 16.48 -34.54
N ASP A 199 11.67 17.08 -33.97
CA ASP A 199 11.39 18.52 -34.07
C ASP A 199 12.49 19.37 -33.41
N SER A 200 13.14 18.87 -32.36
CA SER A 200 14.27 19.55 -31.74
C SER A 200 15.50 19.53 -32.65
N LYS A 201 15.76 18.40 -33.32
CA LYS A 201 16.88 18.27 -34.28
C LYS A 201 16.67 19.13 -35.51
N LEU A 202 15.46 19.11 -36.09
CA LEU A 202 15.11 19.96 -37.22
C LEU A 202 15.29 21.45 -36.91
N ARG A 203 14.84 21.91 -35.73
CA ARG A 203 15.04 23.31 -35.31
C ARG A 203 16.52 23.68 -35.16
N GLN A 204 17.34 22.74 -34.70
CA GLN A 204 18.78 22.97 -34.61
C GLN A 204 19.42 23.05 -36.00
N GLU A 205 19.09 22.14 -36.91
CA GLU A 205 19.57 22.14 -38.30
C GLU A 205 19.13 23.43 -39.04
N GLU A 206 17.88 23.87 -38.86
CA GLU A 206 17.40 25.14 -39.40
C GLU A 206 18.18 26.34 -38.84
N TYR A 207 18.52 26.33 -37.55
CA TYR A 207 19.33 27.38 -36.93
C TYR A 207 20.74 27.40 -37.52
N GLU A 208 21.40 26.24 -37.65
CA GLU A 208 22.73 26.11 -38.24
C GLU A 208 22.74 26.53 -39.72
N LEU A 209 21.72 26.12 -40.49
CA LEU A 209 21.56 26.53 -41.88
C LEU A 209 21.34 28.04 -42.02
N ASN A 210 20.52 28.63 -41.14
CA ASN A 210 20.29 30.07 -41.13
C ASN A 210 21.56 30.85 -40.78
N GLN A 211 22.35 30.37 -39.80
CA GLN A 211 23.65 30.95 -39.50
C GLN A 211 24.58 30.87 -40.72
N TRP A 212 24.69 29.69 -41.33
CA TRP A 212 25.54 29.49 -42.50
C TRP A 212 25.13 30.38 -43.68
N ASN A 213 23.82 30.53 -43.94
CA ASN A 213 23.29 31.42 -44.96
C ASN A 213 23.60 32.90 -44.66
N ALA A 214 23.46 33.33 -43.39
CA ALA A 214 23.82 34.68 -42.98
C ALA A 214 25.32 34.95 -43.20
N ASP A 215 26.18 34.00 -42.83
CA ASP A 215 27.62 34.09 -43.06
C ASP A 215 27.96 34.13 -44.55
N LEU A 216 27.30 33.32 -45.38
CA LEU A 216 27.48 33.34 -46.83
C LEU A 216 27.09 34.69 -47.45
N ILE A 217 26.01 35.32 -46.98
CA ILE A 217 25.59 36.66 -47.41
C ILE A 217 26.67 37.69 -47.05
N VAL A 218 27.24 37.61 -45.85
CA VAL A 218 28.34 38.50 -45.43
C VAL A 218 29.59 38.27 -46.29
N MET A 219 29.99 37.02 -46.52
CA MET A 219 31.19 36.68 -47.29
C MET A 219 31.08 36.99 -48.79
N SER A 220 29.85 37.00 -49.34
CA SER A 220 29.61 37.28 -50.77
C SER A 220 29.33 38.77 -51.06
N GLN A 221 29.32 39.64 -50.06
CA GLN A 221 29.18 41.07 -50.27
C GLN A 221 30.42 41.69 -50.93
N ASP A 222 30.18 42.41 -52.01
CA ASP A 222 31.19 43.11 -52.79
C ASP A 222 31.63 44.38 -52.04
N LEU A 223 32.79 44.32 -51.37
CA LEU A 223 33.34 45.40 -50.53
C LEU A 223 33.48 46.72 -51.30
N GLU A 224 33.66 46.66 -52.63
CA GLU A 224 33.78 47.84 -53.50
C GLU A 224 32.47 48.64 -53.63
N LYS A 225 31.32 48.03 -53.36
CA LYS A 225 29.99 48.66 -53.46
C LYS A 225 29.46 49.15 -52.12
N LEU A 226 30.13 48.84 -51.01
CA LEU A 226 29.81 49.35 -49.68
C LEU A 226 30.29 50.80 -49.50
N THR A 227 29.51 51.61 -48.79
CA THR A 227 29.87 52.99 -48.46
C THR A 227 31.15 53.01 -47.61
N PRO A 228 32.05 54.00 -47.78
CA PRO A 228 33.37 54.01 -47.11
C PRO A 228 33.35 53.77 -45.59
N PRO A 229 32.39 54.29 -44.80
CA PRO A 229 32.32 54.00 -43.36
C PRO A 229 31.97 52.55 -43.04
N LEU A 230 31.16 51.89 -43.87
CA LEU A 230 30.82 50.48 -43.71
C LEU A 230 31.97 49.58 -44.18
N ARG A 231 32.72 49.98 -45.23
CA ARG A 231 33.90 49.24 -45.70
C ARG A 231 34.98 49.13 -44.62
N ALA A 232 35.21 50.20 -43.84
CA ALA A 232 36.20 50.23 -42.74
C ALA A 232 35.86 49.28 -41.57
N MET A 233 34.65 48.72 -41.50
CA MET A 233 34.27 47.72 -40.48
C MET A 233 34.71 46.30 -40.86
N TYR A 234 35.18 46.10 -42.10
CA TYR A 234 35.59 44.81 -42.66
C TYR A 234 37.08 44.76 -43.09
N GLU A 235 37.82 45.87 -42.98
CA GLU A 235 39.29 45.94 -43.10
C GLU A 235 39.97 45.72 -41.74
#